data_AF-A0A957RY75-F1
#
_entry.id   AF-A0A957RY75-F1
#
_cell.length_a   1.000
_cell.length_b   1.000
_cell.length_c   1.000
_cell.angle_alpha   90.00
_cell.angle_beta   90.00
_cell.angle_gamma   90.00
#
_symmetry.space_group_name_H-M   'P 1'
#
loop_
_entity.id
_entity.type
_entity.pdbx_description
1 polymer ?
#
loop_
_entity_poly.entity_id
_entity_poly.type
_entity_poly.pdbx_seq_one_letter_code
_entity_poly.pdbx_strand_id
1 'polypeptide(L)'
;MIEYSFTGPGSESGQLWSRSFMEPLAPGALTQFSASLLAEIAARTWYLYYDRLGFSPTPRTRLVRIIEGRPYTNLTVSARLDAENAGIEPPAFAVDGRERVLIAWQKPGFLGGLKLGRGAKKVDETLAALQNELPEITAQARKWYDKVLGLRWSQAEVLQIMEEIERYGAAALLPYFAARHNLEGAWRRLLSLLDKQPPQETMALLAAALGGNEGAIESDMAQRIRQLGRIAAAQPEVAGWLSAGAFDDWTNTVPAGDFADAAQTFFSLYGHRALAEGDVCNPRWSEQPGIVFDAIRAAAENPSTAIAVGAGSIDALLGAADGKARKEVARLVEQIRTLIDMQSRAIHAYAYILAATRRWALAAGHEAMADHRITEIDNVFFYELEEMKQMMTGEWNVSDRSAIHETASERQEHYAQWQQAVPAGFIWGERPMQATRRGVPAAAGHASGPV
;
A
#
# COMPACT_ATOMS: atom_id res chain seq x y z
N MET A 1 -11.38 -7.63 21.67
CA MET A 1 -10.85 -6.28 21.33
C MET A 1 -9.33 -6.33 21.38
N ILE A 2 -8.62 -5.65 20.46
CA ILE A 2 -7.14 -5.58 20.50
C ILE A 2 -6.75 -4.58 21.58
N GLU A 3 -5.88 -5.00 22.50
CA GLU A 3 -5.38 -4.18 23.62
C GLU A 3 -4.11 -3.43 23.19
N TYR A 4 -4.05 -2.13 23.49
CA TYR A 4 -2.92 -1.26 23.21
C TYR A 4 -2.35 -0.68 24.50
N SER A 5 -1.08 -0.30 24.49
CA SER A 5 -0.46 0.49 25.56
C SER A 5 0.29 1.69 24.99
N PHE A 6 0.35 2.76 25.78
CA PHE A 6 1.22 3.89 25.45
C PHE A 6 2.69 3.53 25.72
N THR A 7 3.55 3.77 24.74
CA THR A 7 4.98 3.40 24.82
C THR A 7 5.90 4.60 25.05
N GLY A 8 5.35 5.82 25.15
CA GLY A 8 6.13 7.05 25.30
C GLY A 8 5.37 8.18 26.00
N PRO A 9 6.09 9.27 26.34
CA PRO A 9 5.50 10.48 26.90
C PRO A 9 4.73 11.26 25.82
N GLY A 10 3.91 12.23 26.24
CA GLY A 10 3.19 13.13 25.34
C GLY A 10 1.77 13.44 25.80
N SER A 11 1.11 14.37 25.10
CA SER A 11 -0.31 14.70 25.33
C SER A 11 -1.21 13.66 24.66
N GLU A 12 -2.25 13.22 25.38
CA GLU A 12 -3.33 12.39 24.84
C GLU A 12 -4.45 13.23 24.19
N SER A 13 -4.43 14.55 24.41
CA SER A 13 -5.38 15.47 23.80
C SER A 13 -5.05 15.63 22.32
N GLY A 14 -5.90 15.09 21.45
CA GLY A 14 -5.74 15.27 20.02
C GLY A 14 -6.37 14.16 19.19
N GLN A 15 -5.88 14.05 17.96
CA GLN A 15 -6.36 13.10 16.96
C GLN A 15 -5.59 11.79 17.04
N LEU A 16 -6.20 10.71 16.54
CA LEU A 16 -5.55 9.42 16.37
C LEU A 16 -5.02 9.29 14.95
N TRP A 17 -3.74 8.97 14.85
CA TRP A 17 -3.04 8.72 13.61
C TRP A 17 -2.71 7.23 13.51
N SER A 18 -2.99 6.60 12.36
CA SER A 18 -2.74 5.18 12.13
C SER A 18 -1.77 4.96 10.99
N ARG A 19 -0.78 4.10 11.22
CA ARG A 19 0.15 3.62 10.20
C ARG A 19 -0.50 2.57 9.28
N SER A 20 -1.40 1.75 9.84
CA SER A 20 -1.96 0.57 9.16
C SER A 20 -2.69 0.87 7.84
N PHE A 21 -3.13 2.12 7.67
CA PHE A 21 -3.78 2.57 6.44
C PHE A 21 -2.82 2.60 5.25
N MET A 22 -1.57 3.04 5.44
CA MET A 22 -0.59 3.17 4.35
C MET A 22 0.42 2.02 4.32
N GLU A 23 0.45 1.17 5.35
CA GLU A 23 1.41 0.08 5.49
C GLU A 23 1.53 -0.86 4.27
N PRO A 24 0.44 -1.24 3.55
CA PRO A 24 0.57 -2.04 2.33
C PRO A 24 1.42 -1.38 1.22
N LEU A 25 1.40 -0.04 1.13
CA LEU A 25 2.22 0.72 0.18
C LEU A 25 3.58 1.09 0.79
N ALA A 26 3.60 1.46 2.06
CA ALA A 26 4.77 1.96 2.79
C ALA A 26 5.04 1.11 4.05
N PRO A 27 5.52 -0.14 3.89
CA PRO A 27 5.79 -1.03 5.02
C PRO A 27 7.00 -0.54 5.85
N GLY A 28 7.99 0.06 5.19
CA GLY A 28 9.20 0.64 5.79
C GLY A 28 9.14 2.15 5.94
N ALA A 29 10.29 2.76 6.26
CA ALA A 29 10.46 4.20 6.09
C ALA A 29 10.45 4.52 4.59
N LEU A 30 10.01 5.74 4.24
CA LEU A 30 10.11 6.29 2.90
C LEU A 30 11.21 7.37 2.88
N THR A 31 11.86 7.51 1.74
CA THR A 31 12.64 8.71 1.40
C THR A 31 11.76 9.97 1.44
N GLN A 32 12.37 11.16 1.58
CA GLN A 32 11.64 12.43 1.67
C GLN A 32 10.80 12.71 0.42
N PHE A 33 11.32 12.34 -0.75
CA PHE A 33 10.60 12.43 -2.01
C PHE A 33 9.31 11.59 -1.99
N SER A 34 9.44 10.30 -1.67
CA SER A 34 8.31 9.37 -1.64
C SER A 34 7.30 9.73 -0.55
N ALA A 35 7.77 10.18 0.62
CA ALA A 35 6.92 10.58 1.73
C ALA A 35 6.08 11.82 1.41
N SER A 36 6.69 12.86 0.83
CA SER A 36 5.99 14.10 0.44
C SER A 36 4.99 13.84 -0.67
N LEU A 37 5.38 13.09 -1.71
CA LEU A 37 4.50 12.69 -2.81
C LEU A 37 3.28 11.91 -2.32
N LEU A 38 3.49 10.88 -1.51
CA LEU A 38 2.40 10.04 -1.02
C LEU A 38 1.46 10.84 -0.10
N ALA A 39 1.99 11.73 0.74
CA ALA A 39 1.18 12.57 1.62
C ALA A 39 0.23 13.49 0.83
N GLU A 40 0.74 14.11 -0.24
CA GLU A 40 -0.05 14.99 -1.12
C GLU A 40 -1.12 14.22 -1.89
N ILE A 41 -0.74 13.12 -2.57
CA ILE A 41 -1.68 12.29 -3.32
C ILE A 41 -2.75 11.72 -2.39
N ALA A 42 -2.38 11.22 -1.21
CA ALA A 42 -3.33 10.68 -0.24
C ALA A 42 -4.32 11.75 0.25
N ALA A 43 -3.84 12.96 0.55
CA ALA A 43 -4.70 14.08 0.95
C ALA A 43 -5.72 14.41 -0.13
N ARG A 44 -5.29 14.52 -1.39
CA ARG A 44 -6.17 14.77 -2.53
C ARG A 44 -7.17 13.63 -2.75
N THR A 45 -6.72 12.39 -2.62
CA THR A 45 -7.55 11.19 -2.75
C THR A 45 -8.67 11.14 -1.71
N TRP A 46 -8.37 11.52 -0.46
CA TRP A 46 -9.36 11.61 0.61
C TRP A 46 -10.46 12.62 0.29
N TYR A 47 -10.09 13.80 -0.23
CA TYR A 47 -11.07 14.78 -0.71
C TYR A 47 -11.94 14.21 -1.84
N LEU A 48 -11.33 13.55 -2.83
CA LEU A 48 -12.08 12.91 -3.93
C LEU A 48 -13.06 11.84 -3.43
N TYR A 49 -12.66 11.03 -2.45
CA TYR A 49 -13.52 10.01 -1.86
C TYR A 49 -14.75 10.63 -1.20
N TYR A 50 -14.55 11.62 -0.31
CA TYR A 50 -15.68 12.25 0.38
C TYR A 50 -16.54 13.13 -0.54
N ASP A 51 -15.95 13.74 -1.58
CA ASP A 51 -16.70 14.45 -2.61
C ASP A 51 -17.63 13.50 -3.39
N ARG A 52 -17.16 12.31 -3.78
CA ARG A 52 -18.02 11.26 -4.36
C ARG A 52 -19.15 10.86 -3.41
N LEU A 53 -18.86 10.74 -2.12
CA LEU A 53 -19.88 10.49 -1.09
C LEU A 53 -20.80 11.70 -0.86
N GLY A 54 -20.47 12.89 -1.37
CA GLY A 54 -21.20 14.13 -1.08
C GLY A 54 -21.15 14.49 0.41
N PHE A 55 -20.11 14.04 1.11
CA PHE A 55 -19.81 14.45 2.47
C PHE A 55 -18.89 15.66 2.36
N SER A 56 -19.08 16.69 3.18
CA SER A 56 -18.34 17.95 3.06
C SER A 56 -17.15 17.95 4.03
N PRO A 57 -15.94 17.50 3.61
CA PRO A 57 -14.76 17.56 4.46
C PRO A 57 -14.33 19.01 4.70
N THR A 58 -13.80 19.29 5.89
CA THR A 58 -13.23 20.60 6.21
C THR A 58 -12.04 20.89 5.29
N PRO A 59 -11.98 22.07 4.64
CA PRO A 59 -10.83 22.46 3.81
C PRO A 59 -9.52 22.45 4.61
N ARG A 60 -8.41 22.12 3.93
CA ARG A 60 -7.05 22.08 4.52
C ARG A 60 -6.92 21.17 5.75
N THR A 61 -7.66 20.06 5.75
CA THR A 61 -7.55 19.04 6.78
C THR A 61 -6.21 18.32 6.63
N ARG A 62 -5.44 18.27 7.72
CA ARG A 62 -4.20 17.49 7.77
C ARG A 62 -4.53 16.00 7.86
N LEU A 63 -4.54 15.34 6.70
CA LEU A 63 -4.83 13.92 6.60
C LEU A 63 -3.62 13.05 6.97
N VAL A 64 -2.45 13.39 6.44
CA VAL A 64 -1.23 12.58 6.60
C VAL A 64 -0.22 13.33 7.46
N ARG A 65 0.44 12.60 8.36
CA ARG A 65 1.62 13.05 9.10
C ARG A 65 2.75 12.07 8.82
N ILE A 66 3.92 12.57 8.44
CA ILE A 66 5.13 11.76 8.33
C ILE A 66 5.82 11.74 9.69
N ILE A 67 6.14 10.55 10.19
CA ILE A 67 6.88 10.34 11.44
C ILE A 67 7.95 9.31 11.15
N GLU A 68 9.22 9.68 11.30
CA GLU A 68 10.36 8.79 11.02
C GLU A 68 10.24 8.14 9.62
N GLY A 69 10.01 8.97 8.60
CA GLY A 69 9.83 8.54 7.22
C GLY A 69 8.54 7.76 6.92
N ARG A 70 7.64 7.54 7.90
CA ARG A 70 6.44 6.72 7.72
C ARG A 70 5.16 7.56 7.69
N PRO A 71 4.26 7.31 6.74
CA PRO A 71 2.97 8.01 6.68
C PRO A 71 1.98 7.45 7.71
N TYR A 72 1.42 8.34 8.52
CA TYR A 72 0.29 8.05 9.41
C TYR A 72 -0.94 8.81 8.94
N THR A 73 -2.05 8.11 8.77
CA THR A 73 -3.33 8.67 8.34
C THR A 73 -4.19 9.04 9.55
N ASN A 74 -4.81 10.20 9.51
CA ASN A 74 -5.68 10.72 10.56
C ASN A 74 -7.02 9.96 10.58
N LEU A 75 -7.18 9.04 11.52
CA LEU A 75 -8.43 8.26 11.64
C LEU A 75 -9.57 9.11 12.21
N THR A 76 -9.27 10.10 13.05
CA THR A 76 -10.28 10.93 13.72
C THR A 76 -11.12 11.71 12.72
N VAL A 77 -10.51 12.27 11.66
CA VAL A 77 -11.23 13.10 10.69
C VAL A 77 -12.16 12.28 9.81
N SER A 78 -11.73 11.09 9.38
CA SER A 78 -12.56 10.19 8.59
C SER A 78 -13.71 9.61 9.41
N ALA A 79 -13.42 9.11 10.62
CA ALA A 79 -14.45 8.56 11.50
C ALA A 79 -15.53 9.59 11.87
N ARG A 80 -15.17 10.89 11.96
CA ARG A 80 -16.14 11.97 12.17
C ARG A 80 -17.08 12.13 10.98
N LEU A 81 -16.54 12.21 9.77
CA LEU A 81 -17.35 12.36 8.56
C LEU A 81 -18.30 11.18 8.37
N ASP A 82 -17.81 9.97 8.59
CA ASP A 82 -18.62 8.75 8.47
C ASP A 82 -19.74 8.69 9.52
N ALA A 83 -19.43 9.08 10.76
CA ALA A 83 -20.43 9.12 11.81
C ALA A 83 -21.51 10.17 11.51
N GLU A 84 -21.12 11.39 11.18
CA GLU A 84 -22.03 12.51 10.93
C GLU A 84 -22.91 12.33 9.68
N ASN A 85 -22.43 11.61 8.65
CA ASN A 85 -23.11 11.52 7.35
C ASN A 85 -23.64 10.13 7.01
N ALA A 86 -23.03 9.07 7.54
CA ALA A 86 -23.42 7.67 7.28
C ALA A 86 -23.86 6.91 8.55
N GLY A 87 -23.72 7.51 9.73
CA GLY A 87 -24.11 6.87 11.00
C GLY A 87 -23.24 5.66 11.35
N ILE A 88 -22.05 5.59 10.76
CA ILE A 88 -21.06 4.56 11.05
C ILE A 88 -20.47 4.86 12.43
N GLU A 89 -20.62 3.92 13.34
CA GLU A 89 -20.13 4.07 14.71
C GLU A 89 -18.59 4.18 14.71
N PRO A 90 -18.02 5.24 15.30
CA PRO A 90 -16.58 5.40 15.41
C PRO A 90 -15.96 4.25 16.21
N PRO A 91 -14.75 3.79 15.84
CA PRO A 91 -14.10 2.71 16.57
C PRO A 91 -13.72 3.16 17.99
N ALA A 92 -13.90 2.24 18.94
CA ALA A 92 -13.29 2.32 20.26
C ALA A 92 -11.97 1.52 20.31
N PHE A 93 -11.08 1.93 21.20
CA PHE A 93 -9.77 1.32 21.41
C PHE A 93 -9.61 0.99 22.89
N ALA A 94 -9.19 -0.24 23.21
CA ALA A 94 -8.75 -0.57 24.56
C ALA A 94 -7.30 -0.16 24.72
N VAL A 95 -7.05 0.79 25.64
CA VAL A 95 -5.73 1.37 25.90
C VAL A 95 -5.48 1.38 27.40
N ASP A 96 -4.41 0.70 27.83
CA ASP A 96 -4.04 0.54 29.24
C ASP A 96 -5.22 0.03 30.11
N GLY A 97 -5.96 -0.95 29.60
CA GLY A 97 -7.11 -1.57 30.25
C GLY A 97 -8.38 -0.72 30.28
N ARG A 98 -8.41 0.41 29.56
CA ARG A 98 -9.58 1.29 29.48
C ARG A 98 -10.05 1.46 28.04
N GLU A 99 -11.36 1.38 27.84
CA GLU A 99 -11.95 1.73 26.55
C GLU A 99 -11.89 3.25 26.33
N ARG A 100 -11.39 3.64 25.16
CA ARG A 100 -11.28 5.02 24.72
C ARG A 100 -11.99 5.16 23.37
N VAL A 101 -12.92 6.10 23.31
CA VAL A 101 -13.64 6.44 22.08
C VAL A 101 -12.90 7.51 21.30
N LEU A 102 -12.91 7.38 19.97
CA LEU A 102 -12.21 8.32 19.09
C LEU A 102 -12.89 9.69 19.03
N ILE A 103 -14.22 9.70 19.01
CA ILE A 103 -15.07 10.90 19.07
C ILE A 103 -16.31 10.56 19.90
N ALA A 104 -16.89 11.56 20.56
CA ALA A 104 -18.18 11.39 21.23
C ALA A 104 -19.26 11.10 20.18
N TRP A 105 -19.92 9.96 20.31
CA TRP A 105 -20.95 9.50 19.38
C TRP A 105 -22.21 9.13 20.16
N GLN A 106 -23.37 9.55 19.64
CA GLN A 106 -24.66 9.15 20.17
C GLN A 106 -25.45 8.47 19.06
N LYS A 107 -26.05 7.33 19.40
CA LYS A 107 -26.84 6.57 18.44
C LYS A 107 -28.01 7.44 17.94
N PRO A 108 -28.17 7.60 16.62
CA PRO A 108 -29.22 8.45 16.08
C PRO A 108 -30.61 7.88 16.41
N GLY A 109 -31.55 8.78 16.71
CA GLY A 109 -32.98 8.42 16.81
C GLY A 109 -33.56 7.98 15.45
N PHE A 110 -34.78 7.45 15.44
CA PHE A 110 -35.40 6.81 14.26
C PHE A 110 -35.31 7.64 12.95
N LEU A 111 -35.69 8.93 13.00
CA LEU A 111 -35.62 9.82 11.82
C LEU A 111 -34.18 10.13 11.39
N GLY A 112 -33.26 10.29 12.35
CA GLY A 112 -31.83 10.45 12.06
C GLY A 112 -31.24 9.20 11.41
N GLY A 113 -31.66 8.02 11.85
CA GLY A 113 -31.25 6.73 11.30
C GLY A 113 -31.61 6.56 9.82
N LEU A 114 -32.76 7.08 9.36
CA LEU A 114 -33.15 7.04 7.95
C LEU A 114 -32.22 7.87 7.05
N LYS A 115 -31.83 9.08 7.49
CA LYS A 115 -30.90 9.94 6.74
C LYS A 115 -29.52 9.30 6.67
N LEU A 116 -29.01 8.85 7.82
CA LEU A 116 -27.69 8.23 7.92
C LEU A 116 -27.61 6.90 7.16
N GLY A 117 -28.70 6.13 7.13
CA GLY A 117 -28.80 4.93 6.32
C GLY A 117 -28.65 5.19 4.81
N ARG A 118 -29.07 6.36 4.30
CA ARG A 118 -28.79 6.75 2.90
C ARG A 118 -27.30 7.02 2.68
N GLY A 119 -26.63 7.63 3.66
CA GLY A 119 -25.17 7.82 3.63
C GLY A 119 -24.41 6.51 3.61
N ALA A 120 -24.78 5.56 4.47
CA ALA A 120 -24.20 4.21 4.46
C ALA A 120 -24.43 3.49 3.12
N LYS A 121 -25.65 3.57 2.56
CA LYS A 121 -25.93 3.04 1.22
C LYS A 121 -25.06 3.68 0.14
N LYS A 122 -24.79 4.99 0.23
CA LYS A 122 -23.92 5.69 -0.72
C LYS A 122 -22.46 5.24 -0.62
N VAL A 123 -21.99 4.87 0.57
CA VAL A 123 -20.68 4.23 0.75
C VAL A 123 -20.63 2.90 0.00
N ASP A 124 -21.63 2.03 0.19
CA ASP A 124 -21.72 0.74 -0.50
C ASP A 124 -21.79 0.91 -2.04
N GLU A 125 -22.60 1.85 -2.53
CA GLU A 125 -22.72 2.18 -3.96
C GLU A 125 -21.40 2.72 -4.53
N THR A 126 -20.67 3.55 -3.77
CA THR A 126 -19.37 4.10 -4.18
C THR A 126 -18.30 3.02 -4.26
N LEU A 127 -18.27 2.09 -3.30
CA LEU A 127 -17.37 0.93 -3.34
C LEU A 127 -17.63 0.05 -4.56
N ALA A 128 -18.90 -0.28 -4.82
CA ALA A 128 -19.28 -1.07 -5.99
C ALA A 128 -18.93 -0.36 -7.30
N ALA A 129 -19.18 0.95 -7.39
CA ALA A 129 -18.80 1.75 -8.55
C ALA A 129 -17.28 1.75 -8.77
N LEU A 130 -16.49 2.02 -7.72
CA LEU A 130 -15.02 2.01 -7.81
C LEU A 130 -14.45 0.64 -8.18
N GLN A 131 -15.04 -0.44 -7.69
CA GLN A 131 -14.65 -1.79 -8.09
C GLN A 131 -14.87 -2.03 -9.59
N ASN A 132 -16.00 -1.57 -10.13
CA ASN A 132 -16.31 -1.66 -11.56
C ASN A 132 -15.46 -0.73 -12.43
N GLU A 133 -15.08 0.46 -11.92
CA GLU A 133 -14.22 1.43 -12.60
C GLU A 133 -12.75 1.00 -12.61
N LEU A 134 -12.34 0.10 -11.72
CA LEU A 134 -10.94 -0.24 -11.47
C LEU A 134 -10.16 -0.69 -12.72
N PRO A 135 -10.70 -1.53 -13.64
CA PRO A 135 -9.99 -1.88 -14.87
C PRO A 135 -9.69 -0.66 -15.76
N GLU A 136 -10.61 0.29 -15.86
CA GLU A 136 -10.41 1.53 -16.62
C GLU A 136 -9.40 2.45 -15.93
N ILE A 137 -9.48 2.57 -14.60
CA ILE A 137 -8.49 3.31 -13.80
C ILE A 137 -7.08 2.75 -14.04
N THR A 138 -6.93 1.42 -14.00
CA THR A 138 -5.65 0.74 -14.31
C THR A 138 -5.20 1.01 -15.74
N ALA A 139 -6.10 0.93 -16.73
CA ALA A 139 -5.78 1.21 -18.12
C ALA A 139 -5.29 2.66 -18.33
N GLN A 140 -5.92 3.63 -17.65
CA GLN A 140 -5.48 5.04 -17.70
C GLN A 140 -4.14 5.26 -17.00
N ALA A 141 -3.92 4.63 -15.84
CA ALA A 141 -2.63 4.68 -15.15
C ALA A 141 -1.50 4.09 -16.02
N ARG A 142 -1.75 2.94 -16.66
CA ARG A 142 -0.82 2.34 -17.62
C ARG A 142 -0.57 3.24 -18.82
N LYS A 143 -1.62 3.80 -19.43
CA LYS A 143 -1.48 4.70 -20.58
C LYS A 143 -0.62 5.92 -20.23
N TRP A 144 -0.80 6.48 -19.04
CA TRP A 144 0.04 7.58 -18.55
C TRP A 144 1.48 7.13 -18.33
N TYR A 145 1.69 5.95 -17.74
CA TYR A 145 3.01 5.35 -17.60
C TYR A 145 3.72 5.15 -18.95
N ASP A 146 3.04 4.57 -19.94
CA ASP A 146 3.60 4.35 -21.28
C ASP A 146 3.94 5.69 -21.96
N LYS A 147 3.10 6.73 -21.79
CA LYS A 147 3.41 8.11 -22.23
C LYS A 147 4.71 8.59 -21.59
N VAL A 148 4.85 8.46 -20.27
CA VAL A 148 6.02 8.92 -19.52
C VAL A 148 7.29 8.19 -19.95
N LEU A 149 7.23 6.87 -20.17
CA LEU A 149 8.38 6.10 -20.67
C LEU A 149 8.82 6.52 -22.09
N GLY A 150 7.90 7.00 -22.91
CA GLY A 150 8.18 7.48 -24.27
C GLY A 150 8.74 8.90 -24.35
N LEU A 151 8.85 9.62 -23.23
CA LEU A 151 9.31 11.01 -23.23
C LEU A 151 10.82 11.11 -23.50
N ARG A 152 11.17 12.19 -24.21
CA ARG A 152 12.53 12.74 -24.18
C ARG A 152 12.55 13.83 -23.13
N TRP A 153 13.42 13.68 -22.15
CA TRP A 153 13.42 14.56 -20.99
C TRP A 153 14.02 15.92 -21.31
N SER A 154 13.23 16.97 -21.06
CA SER A 154 13.71 18.32 -20.81
C SER A 154 13.06 18.85 -19.54
N GLN A 155 13.55 19.98 -19.05
CA GLN A 155 12.99 20.66 -17.88
C GLN A 155 11.47 20.91 -18.00
N ALA A 156 10.98 21.22 -19.21
CA ALA A 156 9.56 21.46 -19.46
C ALA A 156 8.72 20.18 -19.29
N GLU A 157 9.18 19.05 -19.82
CA GLU A 157 8.54 17.75 -19.68
C GLU A 157 8.55 17.28 -18.22
N VAL A 158 9.64 17.51 -17.47
CA VAL A 158 9.71 17.23 -16.03
C VAL A 158 8.61 18.00 -15.29
N LEU A 159 8.56 19.33 -15.45
CA LEU A 159 7.56 20.17 -14.79
C LEU A 159 6.13 19.80 -15.17
N GLN A 160 5.88 19.49 -16.45
CA GLN A 160 4.57 19.02 -16.89
C GLN A 160 4.15 17.72 -16.19
N ILE A 161 5.06 16.75 -16.07
CA ILE A 161 4.76 15.47 -15.40
C ILE A 161 4.54 15.67 -13.89
N MET A 162 5.28 16.58 -13.26
CA MET A 162 5.07 16.98 -11.87
C MET A 162 3.69 17.57 -11.63
N GLU A 163 3.11 18.31 -12.57
CA GLU A 163 1.73 18.81 -12.45
C GLU A 163 0.69 17.72 -12.71
N GLU A 164 0.96 16.83 -13.67
CA GLU A 164 0.03 15.75 -14.03
C GLU A 164 -0.09 14.67 -12.94
N ILE A 165 0.98 14.41 -12.19
CA ILE A 165 1.07 13.30 -11.24
C ILE A 165 0.03 13.36 -10.13
N GLU A 166 -0.31 14.54 -9.62
CA GLU A 166 -1.31 14.67 -8.56
C GLU A 166 -2.67 14.16 -9.02
N ARG A 167 -3.05 14.49 -10.27
CA ARG A 167 -4.33 14.10 -10.84
C ARG A 167 -4.38 12.60 -11.11
N TYR A 168 -3.38 12.05 -11.81
CA TYR A 168 -3.35 10.63 -12.13
C TYR A 168 -3.11 9.77 -10.89
N GLY A 169 -2.25 10.23 -9.98
CA GLY A 169 -1.97 9.61 -8.70
C GLY A 169 -3.21 9.53 -7.81
N ALA A 170 -3.95 10.63 -7.66
CA ALA A 170 -5.15 10.62 -6.82
C ALA A 170 -6.26 9.76 -7.42
N ALA A 171 -6.42 9.76 -8.74
CA ALA A 171 -7.38 8.88 -9.42
C ALA A 171 -7.02 7.39 -9.26
N ALA A 172 -5.74 7.03 -9.39
CA ALA A 172 -5.27 5.65 -9.24
C ALA A 172 -5.28 5.16 -7.78
N LEU A 173 -5.05 6.05 -6.80
CA LEU A 173 -5.07 5.72 -5.38
C LEU A 173 -6.51 5.68 -4.78
N LEU A 174 -7.50 6.27 -5.45
CA LEU A 174 -8.87 6.35 -4.94
C LEU A 174 -9.51 4.99 -4.59
N PRO A 175 -9.42 3.95 -5.43
CA PRO A 175 -9.94 2.63 -5.09
C PRO A 175 -9.20 2.01 -3.89
N TYR A 176 -7.88 2.23 -3.78
CA TYR A 176 -7.10 1.79 -2.62
C TYR A 176 -7.60 2.47 -1.34
N PHE A 177 -7.76 3.80 -1.38
CA PHE A 177 -8.23 4.58 -0.25
C PHE A 177 -9.60 4.07 0.22
N ALA A 178 -10.56 3.95 -0.71
CA ALA A 178 -11.90 3.48 -0.42
C ALA A 178 -11.91 2.06 0.16
N ALA A 179 -11.15 1.14 -0.45
CA ALA A 179 -11.04 -0.23 0.01
C ALA A 179 -10.47 -0.29 1.43
N ARG A 180 -9.33 0.38 1.67
CA ARG A 180 -8.61 0.32 2.93
C ARG A 180 -9.37 0.96 4.08
N HIS A 181 -10.06 2.07 3.81
CA HIS A 181 -10.91 2.77 4.76
C HIS A 181 -12.05 1.88 5.27
N ASN A 182 -12.74 1.20 4.35
CA ASN A 182 -13.88 0.33 4.70
C ASN A 182 -13.45 -1.03 5.28
N LEU A 183 -12.25 -1.52 4.90
CA LEU A 183 -11.69 -2.78 5.38
C LEU A 183 -11.49 -2.76 6.90
N GLU A 184 -11.05 -1.64 7.48
CA GLU A 184 -10.87 -1.51 8.93
C GLU A 184 -12.19 -1.68 9.70
N GLY A 185 -13.25 -1.03 9.23
CA GLY A 185 -14.58 -1.16 9.84
C GLY A 185 -15.12 -2.59 9.75
N ALA A 186 -14.98 -3.23 8.59
CA ALA A 186 -15.41 -4.62 8.39
C ALA A 186 -14.66 -5.59 9.31
N TRP A 187 -13.33 -5.44 9.45
CA TRP A 187 -12.52 -6.25 10.36
C TRP A 187 -12.92 -6.08 11.81
N ARG A 188 -13.09 -4.85 12.28
CA ARG A 188 -13.49 -4.57 13.67
C ARG A 188 -14.87 -5.14 13.98
N ARG A 189 -15.81 -5.03 13.03
CA ARG A 189 -17.13 -5.63 13.17
C ARG A 189 -17.05 -7.15 13.21
N LEU A 190 -16.26 -7.78 12.34
CA LEU A 190 -16.08 -9.22 12.35
C LEU A 190 -15.45 -9.71 13.66
N LEU A 191 -14.41 -9.02 14.15
CA LEU A 191 -13.77 -9.35 15.43
C LEU A 191 -14.72 -9.19 16.63
N SER A 192 -15.63 -8.22 16.62
CA SER A 192 -16.61 -8.08 17.72
C SER A 192 -17.68 -9.17 17.72
N LEU A 193 -18.00 -9.77 16.56
CA LEU A 193 -18.90 -10.92 16.48
C LEU A 193 -18.25 -12.24 16.92
N LEU A 194 -16.93 -12.25 17.13
CA LEU A 194 -16.11 -13.40 17.52
C LEU A 194 -15.47 -13.21 18.90
N ASP A 195 -15.97 -12.25 19.70
CA ASP A 195 -15.36 -11.82 20.96
C ASP A 195 -15.32 -12.90 22.05
N LYS A 196 -16.18 -13.91 21.96
CA LYS A 196 -16.22 -15.07 22.85
C LYS A 196 -15.08 -16.05 22.64
N GLN A 197 -14.42 -16.01 21.49
CA GLN A 197 -13.35 -16.94 21.15
C GLN A 197 -12.00 -16.42 21.68
N PRO A 198 -11.08 -17.31 22.11
CA PRO A 198 -9.73 -16.92 22.45
C PRO A 198 -9.04 -16.22 21.26
N PRO A 199 -8.30 -15.12 21.46
CA PRO A 199 -7.73 -14.35 20.34
C PRO A 199 -6.89 -15.15 19.34
N GLN A 200 -6.13 -16.14 19.82
CA GLN A 200 -5.30 -16.98 18.95
C GLN A 200 -6.15 -17.89 18.04
N GLU A 201 -7.24 -18.43 18.58
CA GLU A 201 -8.20 -19.24 17.83
C GLU A 201 -8.95 -18.37 16.82
N THR A 202 -9.40 -17.18 17.23
CA THR A 202 -10.01 -16.20 16.32
C THR A 202 -9.08 -15.90 15.14
N MET A 203 -7.81 -15.61 15.39
CA MET A 203 -6.86 -15.32 14.31
C MET A 203 -6.60 -16.53 13.40
N ALA A 204 -6.50 -17.74 13.94
CA ALA A 204 -6.35 -18.95 13.14
C ALA A 204 -7.57 -19.21 12.23
N LEU A 205 -8.78 -19.03 12.77
CA LEU A 205 -10.02 -19.14 12.00
C LEU A 205 -10.12 -18.08 10.90
N LEU A 206 -9.71 -16.84 11.20
CA LEU A 206 -9.69 -15.75 10.23
C LEU A 206 -8.65 -15.99 9.13
N ALA A 207 -7.45 -16.42 9.49
CA ALA A 207 -6.40 -16.77 8.51
C ALA A 207 -6.86 -17.92 7.60
N ALA A 208 -7.53 -18.94 8.16
CA ALA A 208 -8.10 -20.02 7.37
C ALA A 208 -9.24 -19.54 6.47
N ALA A 209 -10.15 -18.69 6.94
CA ALA A 209 -11.30 -18.23 6.16
C ALA A 209 -10.93 -17.17 5.11
N LEU A 210 -9.90 -16.36 5.33
CA LEU A 210 -9.53 -15.24 4.46
C LEU A 210 -8.26 -15.50 3.65
N GLY A 211 -7.58 -16.61 3.90
CA GLY A 211 -6.47 -17.09 3.07
C GLY A 211 -6.92 -17.52 1.68
N GLY A 212 -5.96 -17.55 0.74
CA GLY A 212 -6.19 -18.04 -0.62
C GLY A 212 -7.01 -17.12 -1.51
N ASN A 213 -6.75 -15.81 -1.49
CA ASN A 213 -7.44 -14.88 -2.40
C ASN A 213 -6.89 -15.01 -3.83
N GLU A 214 -7.49 -15.88 -4.63
CA GLU A 214 -7.14 -16.10 -6.03
C GLU A 214 -7.32 -14.86 -6.91
N GLY A 215 -8.19 -13.92 -6.52
CA GLY A 215 -8.44 -12.69 -7.28
C GLY A 215 -7.31 -11.67 -7.22
N ALA A 216 -6.47 -11.73 -6.18
CA ALA A 216 -5.40 -10.77 -5.94
C ALA A 216 -4.30 -10.86 -7.01
N ILE A 217 -3.75 -9.70 -7.39
CA ILE A 217 -2.65 -9.58 -8.36
C ILE A 217 -1.41 -10.34 -7.88
N GLU A 218 -1.11 -10.31 -6.58
CA GLU A 218 0.02 -11.03 -5.99
C GLU A 218 -0.12 -12.55 -6.15
N SER A 219 -1.34 -13.07 -6.11
CA SER A 219 -1.61 -14.49 -6.37
C SER A 219 -1.30 -14.86 -7.82
N ASP A 220 -1.71 -14.05 -8.80
CA ASP A 220 -1.39 -14.27 -10.21
C ASP A 220 0.12 -14.16 -10.48
N MET A 221 0.80 -13.15 -9.91
CA MET A 221 2.26 -13.02 -10.01
C MET A 221 2.97 -14.28 -9.49
N ALA A 222 2.58 -14.77 -8.31
CA ALA A 222 3.15 -15.98 -7.74
C ALA A 222 2.85 -17.23 -8.59
N GLN A 223 1.64 -17.34 -9.16
CA GLN A 223 1.29 -18.44 -10.08
C GLN A 223 2.15 -18.44 -11.34
N ARG A 224 2.39 -17.26 -11.93
CA ARG A 224 3.22 -17.10 -13.13
C ARG A 224 4.70 -17.39 -12.86
N ILE A 225 5.24 -16.94 -11.72
CA ILE A 225 6.61 -17.29 -11.29
C ILE A 225 6.75 -18.82 -11.19
N ARG A 226 5.76 -19.51 -10.60
CA ARG A 226 5.76 -20.97 -10.51
C ARG A 226 5.61 -21.66 -11.87
N GLN A 227 4.83 -21.08 -12.79
CA GLN A 227 4.74 -21.59 -14.15
C GLN A 227 6.10 -21.46 -14.88
N LEU A 228 6.75 -20.31 -14.78
CA LEU A 228 8.09 -20.08 -15.31
C LEU A 228 9.11 -21.06 -14.72
N GLY A 229 9.04 -21.32 -13.40
CA GLY A 229 9.89 -22.31 -12.74
C GLY A 229 9.69 -23.73 -13.31
N ARG A 230 8.44 -24.14 -13.58
CA ARG A 230 8.15 -25.44 -14.22
C ARG A 230 8.68 -25.53 -15.65
N ILE A 231 8.55 -24.46 -16.43
CA ILE A 231 9.10 -24.41 -17.80
C ILE A 231 10.63 -24.53 -17.74
N ALA A 232 11.28 -23.76 -16.86
CA ALA A 232 12.73 -23.80 -16.67
C ALA A 232 13.24 -25.18 -16.21
N ALA A 233 12.55 -25.84 -15.29
CA ALA A 233 12.92 -27.18 -14.81
C ALA A 233 12.87 -28.25 -15.92
N ALA A 234 12.07 -28.04 -16.97
CA ALA A 234 11.98 -28.94 -18.11
C ALA A 234 13.03 -28.66 -19.21
N GLN A 235 13.78 -27.56 -19.13
CA GLN A 235 14.69 -27.07 -20.17
C GLN A 235 16.11 -26.87 -19.62
N PRO A 236 17.07 -27.79 -19.88
CA PRO A 236 18.42 -27.72 -19.31
C PRO A 236 19.18 -26.43 -19.62
N GLU A 237 18.98 -25.85 -20.81
CA GLU A 237 19.60 -24.58 -21.22
C GLU A 237 19.10 -23.39 -20.39
N VAL A 238 17.80 -23.35 -20.08
CA VAL A 238 17.20 -22.31 -19.23
C VAL A 238 17.65 -22.49 -17.78
N ALA A 239 17.68 -23.73 -17.28
CA ALA A 239 18.19 -24.02 -15.94
C ALA A 239 19.67 -23.60 -15.80
N GLY A 240 20.48 -23.87 -16.82
CA GLY A 240 21.87 -23.41 -16.89
C GLY A 240 21.99 -21.87 -16.90
N TRP A 241 21.16 -21.20 -17.69
CA TRP A 241 21.10 -19.73 -17.75
C TRP A 241 20.66 -19.11 -16.40
N LEU A 242 19.62 -19.63 -15.75
CA LEU A 242 19.19 -19.20 -14.41
C LEU A 242 20.27 -19.40 -13.34
N SER A 243 21.02 -20.50 -13.43
CA SER A 243 22.11 -20.78 -12.50
C SER A 243 23.29 -19.82 -12.67
N ALA A 244 23.52 -19.30 -13.87
CA ALA A 244 24.58 -18.34 -14.15
C ALA A 244 24.33 -16.96 -13.50
N GLY A 245 23.06 -16.59 -13.26
CA GLY A 245 22.70 -15.41 -12.46
C GLY A 245 22.96 -14.04 -13.09
N ALA A 246 23.31 -13.98 -14.38
CA ALA A 246 23.59 -12.74 -15.10
C ALA A 246 22.34 -12.23 -15.84
N PHE A 247 21.51 -11.45 -15.16
CA PHE A 247 20.17 -11.07 -15.64
C PHE A 247 20.03 -9.64 -16.20
N ASP A 248 21.07 -8.81 -16.12
CA ASP A 248 21.00 -7.40 -16.52
C ASP A 248 20.65 -7.23 -18.01
N ASP A 249 21.14 -8.12 -18.86
CA ASP A 249 20.84 -8.18 -20.30
C ASP A 249 20.03 -9.44 -20.65
N TRP A 250 19.07 -9.80 -19.79
CA TRP A 250 18.30 -11.05 -19.95
C TRP A 250 17.57 -11.12 -21.30
N THR A 251 17.11 -9.99 -21.85
CA THR A 251 16.37 -9.96 -23.13
C THR A 251 17.19 -10.48 -24.31
N ASN A 252 18.52 -10.32 -24.27
CA ASN A 252 19.42 -10.80 -25.32
C ASN A 252 20.08 -12.13 -24.99
N THR A 253 20.07 -12.54 -23.72
CA THR A 253 20.81 -13.73 -23.23
C THR A 253 19.90 -14.91 -22.88
N VAL A 254 18.60 -14.68 -22.68
CA VAL A 254 17.64 -15.73 -22.37
C VAL A 254 17.53 -16.73 -23.53
N PRO A 255 17.56 -18.05 -23.29
CA PRO A 255 17.33 -19.03 -24.34
C PRO A 255 15.98 -18.84 -25.01
N ALA A 256 15.96 -18.83 -26.34
CA ALA A 256 14.75 -18.64 -27.12
C ALA A 256 13.77 -19.82 -26.91
N GLY A 257 12.47 -19.51 -26.84
CA GLY A 257 11.40 -20.51 -26.68
C GLY A 257 10.37 -20.10 -25.63
N ASP A 258 9.56 -21.07 -25.19
CA ASP A 258 8.40 -20.84 -24.30
C ASP A 258 8.76 -20.06 -23.02
N PHE A 259 9.97 -20.28 -22.48
CA PHE A 259 10.42 -19.55 -21.29
C PHE A 259 10.61 -18.06 -21.57
N ALA A 260 11.28 -17.70 -22.67
CA ALA A 260 11.51 -16.31 -23.06
C ALA A 260 10.18 -15.58 -23.32
N ASP A 261 9.24 -16.20 -24.03
CA ASP A 261 7.93 -15.62 -24.32
C ASP A 261 7.10 -15.41 -23.03
N ALA A 262 7.14 -16.38 -22.12
CA ALA A 262 6.46 -16.28 -20.83
C ALA A 262 7.10 -15.22 -19.92
N ALA A 263 8.43 -15.12 -19.92
CA ALA A 263 9.16 -14.09 -19.16
C ALA A 263 8.85 -12.69 -19.69
N GLN A 264 8.87 -12.52 -21.02
CA GLN A 264 8.47 -11.25 -21.67
C GLN A 264 7.04 -10.86 -21.31
N THR A 265 6.12 -11.83 -21.30
CA THR A 265 4.74 -11.61 -20.87
C THR A 265 4.68 -11.17 -19.40
N PHE A 266 5.43 -11.82 -18.51
CA PHE A 266 5.49 -11.46 -17.09
C PHE A 266 5.98 -10.02 -16.90
N PHE A 267 7.09 -9.63 -17.51
CA PHE A 267 7.63 -8.28 -17.38
C PHE A 267 6.75 -7.21 -18.06
N SER A 268 6.01 -7.57 -19.11
CA SER A 268 5.01 -6.66 -19.70
C SER A 268 3.84 -6.39 -18.75
N LEU A 269 3.44 -7.39 -17.96
CA LEU A 269 2.33 -7.28 -17.02
C LEU A 269 2.74 -6.70 -15.66
N TYR A 270 3.95 -7.00 -15.18
CA TYR A 270 4.37 -6.70 -13.80
C TYR A 270 5.74 -6.04 -13.68
N GLY A 271 6.43 -5.73 -14.78
CA GLY A 271 7.76 -5.13 -14.74
C GLY A 271 7.81 -3.79 -14.00
N HIS A 272 6.69 -3.06 -13.97
CA HIS A 272 6.54 -1.79 -13.23
C HIS A 272 6.44 -1.97 -11.70
N ARG A 273 6.22 -3.19 -11.20
CA ARG A 273 6.18 -3.48 -9.75
C ARG A 273 7.60 -3.43 -9.16
N ALA A 274 7.67 -3.36 -7.84
CA ALA A 274 8.91 -3.38 -7.08
C ALA A 274 8.69 -4.03 -5.71
N LEU A 275 9.79 -4.36 -5.01
CA LEU A 275 9.72 -4.56 -3.57
C LEU A 275 9.54 -3.21 -2.87
N ALA A 276 8.72 -3.19 -1.81
CA ALA A 276 8.41 -1.97 -1.04
C ALA A 276 8.07 -0.79 -1.97
N GLU A 277 7.13 -1.03 -2.90
CA GLU A 277 6.92 -0.20 -4.09
C GLU A 277 6.53 1.26 -3.79
N GLY A 278 5.95 1.54 -2.62
CA GLY A 278 5.62 2.89 -2.18
C GLY A 278 6.82 3.80 -1.97
N ASP A 279 8.04 3.27 -1.84
CA ASP A 279 9.24 4.08 -1.99
C ASP A 279 9.71 4.08 -3.45
N VAL A 280 9.61 5.25 -4.08
CA VAL A 280 9.98 5.50 -5.47
C VAL A 280 11.49 5.33 -5.70
N CYS A 281 12.31 5.40 -4.65
CA CYS A 281 13.74 5.11 -4.73
C CYS A 281 14.05 3.63 -5.07
N ASN A 282 13.09 2.72 -4.86
CA ASN A 282 13.28 1.31 -5.16
C ASN A 282 13.17 1.05 -6.67
N PRO A 283 14.13 0.32 -7.25
CA PRO A 283 14.10 -0.05 -8.66
C PRO A 283 12.91 -0.94 -8.98
N ARG A 284 12.36 -0.75 -10.18
CA ARG A 284 11.27 -1.61 -10.69
C ARG A 284 11.84 -2.93 -11.17
N TRP A 285 11.03 -3.98 -11.22
CA TRP A 285 11.48 -5.29 -11.69
C TRP A 285 11.98 -5.25 -13.14
N SER A 286 11.46 -4.36 -13.98
CA SER A 286 12.00 -4.13 -15.33
C SER A 286 13.38 -3.47 -15.34
N GLU A 287 13.74 -2.75 -14.27
CA GLU A 287 15.05 -2.10 -14.10
C GLU A 287 16.06 -3.04 -13.43
N GLN A 288 15.60 -3.89 -12.51
CA GLN A 288 16.38 -4.91 -11.83
C GLN A 288 15.64 -6.26 -11.84
N PRO A 289 15.76 -7.04 -12.91
CA PRO A 289 14.98 -8.27 -13.11
C PRO A 289 15.48 -9.44 -12.26
N GLY A 290 16.68 -9.34 -11.70
CA GLY A 290 17.35 -10.45 -11.02
C GLY A 290 16.53 -11.05 -9.88
N ILE A 291 15.82 -10.23 -9.11
CA ILE A 291 14.97 -10.74 -8.02
C ILE A 291 13.84 -11.64 -8.50
N VAL A 292 13.26 -11.35 -9.66
CA VAL A 292 12.20 -12.16 -10.26
C VAL A 292 12.79 -13.47 -10.78
N PHE A 293 13.95 -13.41 -11.45
CA PHE A 293 14.62 -14.61 -11.94
C PHE A 293 15.16 -15.51 -10.81
N ASP A 294 15.57 -14.93 -9.68
CA ASP A 294 15.92 -15.69 -8.47
C ASP A 294 14.70 -16.43 -7.91
N ALA A 295 13.54 -15.78 -7.87
CA ALA A 295 12.29 -16.43 -7.46
C ALA A 295 11.87 -17.55 -8.43
N ILE A 296 12.06 -17.35 -9.73
CA ILE A 296 11.82 -18.37 -10.76
C ILE A 296 12.78 -19.55 -10.60
N ARG A 297 14.07 -19.29 -10.35
CA ARG A 297 15.08 -20.32 -10.07
C ARG A 297 14.70 -21.16 -8.85
N ALA A 298 14.35 -20.51 -7.74
CA ALA A 298 13.90 -21.21 -6.53
C ALA A 298 12.65 -22.08 -6.78
N ALA A 299 11.73 -21.61 -7.63
CA ALA A 299 10.55 -22.37 -8.05
C ALA A 299 10.91 -23.56 -8.98
N ALA A 300 11.92 -23.42 -9.84
CA ALA A 300 12.40 -24.49 -10.71
C ALA A 300 13.09 -25.61 -9.93
N GLU A 301 13.79 -25.27 -8.84
CA GLU A 301 14.41 -26.23 -7.93
C GLU A 301 13.37 -27.01 -7.09
N ASN A 302 12.18 -26.45 -6.89
CA ASN A 302 11.11 -27.02 -6.07
C ASN A 302 9.76 -27.08 -6.80
N PRO A 303 9.64 -27.81 -7.93
CA PRO A 303 8.45 -27.75 -8.79
C PRO A 303 7.20 -28.42 -8.18
N SER A 304 7.37 -29.26 -7.16
CA SER A 304 6.31 -30.09 -6.55
C SER A 304 5.65 -29.49 -5.29
N THR A 305 6.18 -28.40 -4.72
CA THR A 305 5.71 -27.84 -3.43
C THR A 305 4.53 -26.88 -3.55
N ALA A 306 3.99 -26.66 -4.74
CA ALA A 306 3.02 -25.62 -5.00
C ALA A 306 1.60 -26.15 -5.22
N ILE A 307 0.82 -26.24 -4.15
CA ILE A 307 -0.64 -26.39 -4.27
C ILE A 307 -1.23 -24.98 -4.34
N ALA A 308 -2.08 -24.71 -5.34
CA ALA A 308 -2.91 -23.52 -5.35
C ALA A 308 -3.80 -23.55 -4.10
N VAL A 309 -3.58 -22.61 -3.17
CA VAL A 309 -4.44 -22.48 -2.01
C VAL A 309 -5.68 -21.73 -2.47
N GLY A 310 -6.74 -22.48 -2.77
CA GLY A 310 -8.04 -21.88 -3.08
C GLY A 310 -8.60 -21.09 -1.89
N ALA A 311 -9.66 -20.32 -2.14
CA ALA A 311 -10.32 -19.54 -1.10
C ALA A 311 -10.65 -20.43 0.11
N GLY A 312 -10.14 -20.06 1.28
CA GLY A 312 -10.23 -20.93 2.44
C GLY A 312 -11.67 -21.12 2.95
N SER A 313 -11.94 -22.27 3.57
CA SER A 313 -13.30 -22.57 4.06
C SER A 313 -13.72 -21.63 5.19
N ILE A 314 -14.95 -21.13 5.10
CA ILE A 314 -15.58 -20.28 6.13
C ILE A 314 -16.30 -21.11 7.21
N ASP A 315 -16.46 -22.43 7.03
CA ASP A 315 -17.35 -23.24 7.86
C ASP A 315 -16.95 -23.25 9.33
N ALA A 316 -15.65 -23.38 9.60
CA ALA A 316 -15.11 -23.34 10.95
C ALA A 316 -15.36 -21.97 11.62
N LEU A 317 -15.21 -20.88 10.88
CA LEU A 317 -15.47 -19.53 11.37
C LEU A 317 -16.97 -19.32 11.68
N LEU A 318 -17.87 -19.82 10.83
CA LEU A 318 -19.31 -19.78 11.07
C LEU A 318 -19.73 -20.65 12.27
N GLY A 319 -19.04 -21.77 12.48
CA GLY A 319 -19.22 -22.62 13.65
C GLY A 319 -18.89 -21.91 14.96
N ALA A 320 -17.85 -21.08 14.95
CA ALA A 320 -17.38 -20.31 16.11
C ALA A 320 -18.24 -19.07 16.44
N ALA A 321 -19.07 -18.62 15.49
CA ALA A 321 -19.96 -17.47 15.66
C ALA A 321 -21.31 -17.85 16.29
N ASP A 322 -21.88 -16.92 17.06
CA ASP A 322 -23.24 -17.05 17.59
C ASP A 322 -24.27 -17.27 16.47
N GLY A 323 -25.27 -18.13 16.70
CA GLY A 323 -26.23 -18.54 15.66
C GLY A 323 -26.96 -17.37 14.98
N LYS A 324 -27.22 -16.28 15.72
CA LYS A 324 -27.84 -15.06 15.17
C LYS A 324 -26.88 -14.20 14.33
N ALA A 325 -25.57 -14.32 14.56
CA ALA A 325 -24.52 -13.55 13.90
C ALA A 325 -23.96 -14.23 12.63
N ARG A 326 -24.21 -15.53 12.43
CA ARG A 326 -23.65 -16.30 11.29
C ARG A 326 -23.85 -15.66 9.92
N LYS A 327 -25.06 -15.14 9.65
CA LYS A 327 -25.35 -14.44 8.38
C LYS A 327 -24.51 -13.18 8.20
N GLU A 328 -24.30 -12.44 9.28
CA GLU A 328 -23.50 -11.22 9.27
C GLU A 328 -22.01 -11.55 9.12
N VAL A 329 -21.52 -12.58 9.80
CA VAL A 329 -20.14 -13.09 9.65
C VAL A 329 -19.88 -13.49 8.19
N ALA A 330 -20.78 -14.28 7.58
CA ALA A 330 -20.64 -14.66 6.17
C ALA A 330 -20.56 -13.44 5.24
N ARG A 331 -21.45 -12.46 5.45
CA ARG A 331 -21.45 -11.20 4.68
C ARG A 331 -20.15 -10.41 4.86
N LEU A 332 -19.65 -10.30 6.09
CA LEU A 332 -18.43 -9.55 6.39
C LEU A 332 -17.18 -10.22 5.82
N VAL A 333 -17.09 -11.55 5.86
CA VAL A 333 -15.98 -12.28 5.22
C VAL A 333 -15.95 -12.02 3.72
N GLU A 334 -17.10 -12.08 3.05
CA GLU A 334 -17.16 -11.80 1.62
C GLU A 334 -16.82 -10.34 1.29
N GLN A 335 -17.33 -9.40 2.12
CA GLN A 335 -16.97 -7.99 2.02
C GLN A 335 -15.46 -7.78 2.19
N ILE A 336 -14.84 -8.42 3.18
CA ILE A 336 -13.39 -8.33 3.43
C ILE A 336 -12.60 -8.90 2.25
N ARG A 337 -12.99 -10.06 1.70
CA ARG A 337 -12.34 -10.64 0.51
C ARG A 337 -12.40 -9.70 -0.69
N THR A 338 -13.58 -9.13 -0.94
CA THR A 338 -13.80 -8.14 -2.01
C THR A 338 -12.91 -6.91 -1.83
N LEU A 339 -12.84 -6.38 -0.60
CA LEU A 339 -12.02 -5.20 -0.30
C LEU A 339 -10.51 -5.50 -0.40
N ILE A 340 -10.06 -6.71 -0.03
CA ILE A 340 -8.66 -7.14 -0.20
C ILE A 340 -8.30 -7.26 -1.68
N ASP A 341 -9.18 -7.87 -2.50
CA ASP A 341 -8.99 -7.95 -3.96
C ASP A 341 -8.94 -6.54 -4.59
N MET A 342 -9.89 -5.68 -4.23
CA MET A 342 -9.92 -4.29 -4.67
C MET A 342 -8.65 -3.53 -4.26
N GLN A 343 -8.16 -3.71 -3.03
CA GLN A 343 -6.91 -3.11 -2.56
C GLN A 343 -5.72 -3.58 -3.39
N SER A 344 -5.59 -4.89 -3.63
CA SER A 344 -4.51 -5.48 -4.44
C SER A 344 -4.48 -4.90 -5.86
N ARG A 345 -5.63 -4.87 -6.53
CA ARG A 345 -5.78 -4.29 -7.88
C ARG A 345 -5.50 -2.79 -7.91
N ALA A 346 -5.90 -2.06 -6.87
CA ALA A 346 -5.64 -0.63 -6.75
C ALA A 346 -4.16 -0.32 -6.54
N ILE A 347 -3.46 -1.13 -5.72
CA ILE A 347 -1.99 -1.04 -5.58
C ILE A 347 -1.34 -1.26 -6.95
N HIS A 348 -1.78 -2.27 -7.70
CA HIS A 348 -1.25 -2.52 -9.04
C HIS A 348 -1.46 -1.35 -10.02
N ALA A 349 -2.62 -0.69 -9.96
CA ALA A 349 -2.89 0.53 -10.73
C ALA A 349 -1.96 1.68 -10.30
N TYR A 350 -1.83 1.89 -8.99
CA TYR A 350 -0.99 2.95 -8.43
C TYR A 350 0.51 2.70 -8.65
N ALA A 351 0.94 1.44 -8.77
CA ALA A 351 2.31 1.07 -9.10
C ALA A 351 2.77 1.64 -10.44
N TYR A 352 1.88 1.74 -11.44
CA TYR A 352 2.19 2.43 -12.70
C TYR A 352 2.53 3.89 -12.47
N ILE A 353 1.78 4.55 -11.57
CA ILE A 353 2.05 5.94 -11.20
C ILE A 353 3.44 6.04 -10.58
N LEU A 354 3.72 5.21 -9.56
CA LEU A 354 5.01 5.21 -8.87
C LEU A 354 6.19 4.88 -9.81
N ALA A 355 6.00 3.97 -10.76
CA ALA A 355 7.02 3.62 -11.76
C ALA A 355 7.31 4.79 -12.71
N ALA A 356 6.29 5.48 -13.20
CA ALA A 356 6.47 6.70 -13.98
C ALA A 356 7.09 7.83 -13.14
N THR A 357 6.71 7.94 -11.86
CA THR A 357 7.29 8.91 -10.94
C THR A 357 8.79 8.75 -10.83
N ARG A 358 9.23 7.51 -10.61
CA ARG A 358 10.66 7.17 -10.55
C ARG A 358 11.37 7.66 -11.80
N ARG A 359 10.73 7.50 -12.96
CA ARG A 359 11.39 7.78 -14.22
C ARG A 359 11.63 9.26 -14.47
N TRP A 360 10.68 10.12 -14.13
CA TRP A 360 10.91 11.56 -14.22
C TRP A 360 11.80 12.08 -13.08
N ALA A 361 11.72 11.49 -11.88
CA ALA A 361 12.61 11.87 -10.77
C ALA A 361 14.08 11.63 -11.14
N LEU A 362 14.41 10.46 -11.72
CA LEU A 362 15.75 10.20 -12.23
C LEU A 362 16.14 11.16 -13.37
N ALA A 363 15.20 11.54 -14.24
CA ALA A 363 15.47 12.54 -15.28
C ALA A 363 15.81 13.92 -14.69
N ALA A 364 15.06 14.36 -13.68
CA ALA A 364 15.34 15.59 -12.94
C ALA A 364 16.70 15.51 -12.23
N GLY A 365 17.04 14.34 -11.66
CA GLY A 365 18.34 14.08 -11.05
C GLY A 365 19.49 14.21 -12.06
N HIS A 366 19.35 13.66 -13.27
CA HIS A 366 20.34 13.81 -14.33
C HIS A 366 20.54 15.27 -14.76
N GLU A 367 19.45 16.06 -14.83
CA GLU A 367 19.55 17.51 -15.09
C GLU A 367 20.30 18.23 -13.96
N ALA A 368 20.00 17.92 -12.70
CA ALA A 368 20.67 18.48 -11.54
C ALA A 368 22.15 18.07 -11.40
N MET A 369 22.54 16.94 -11.99
CA MET A 369 23.94 16.53 -12.06
C MET A 369 24.74 17.34 -13.09
N ALA A 370 24.10 17.86 -14.15
CA ALA A 370 24.78 18.56 -15.23
C ALA A 370 25.48 19.85 -14.76
N ASP A 371 24.96 20.49 -13.71
CA ASP A 371 25.54 21.67 -13.07
C ASP A 371 25.96 21.43 -11.60
N HIS A 372 26.09 20.17 -11.18
CA HIS A 372 26.55 19.76 -9.86
C HIS A 372 25.69 20.23 -8.67
N ARG A 373 24.39 20.50 -8.89
CA ARG A 373 23.42 20.63 -7.79
C ARG A 373 23.32 19.32 -7.02
N ILE A 374 23.34 18.20 -7.73
CA ILE A 374 23.41 16.84 -7.18
C ILE A 374 24.68 16.16 -7.69
N THR A 375 25.31 15.32 -6.86
CA THR A 375 26.53 14.57 -7.20
C THR A 375 26.28 13.10 -7.55
N GLU A 376 25.28 12.49 -6.93
CA GLU A 376 24.89 11.09 -7.14
C GLU A 376 23.41 11.02 -7.52
N ILE A 377 23.06 10.20 -8.51
CA ILE A 377 21.71 10.20 -9.08
C ILE A 377 20.61 9.90 -8.05
N ASP A 378 20.89 9.00 -7.10
CA ASP A 378 19.93 8.59 -6.07
C ASP A 378 19.68 9.67 -5.02
N ASN A 379 20.53 10.71 -4.94
CA ASN A 379 20.29 11.84 -4.03
C ASN A 379 18.98 12.56 -4.36
N VAL A 380 18.48 12.43 -5.59
CA VAL A 380 17.19 13.02 -6.02
C VAL A 380 16.01 12.59 -5.13
N PHE A 381 16.08 11.39 -4.54
CA PHE A 381 15.01 10.87 -3.68
C PHE A 381 15.03 11.46 -2.26
N PHE A 382 16.11 12.13 -1.87
CA PHE A 382 16.27 12.73 -0.53
C PHE A 382 15.82 14.20 -0.47
N TYR A 383 15.19 14.68 -1.53
CA TYR A 383 14.52 15.98 -1.56
C TYR A 383 13.01 15.79 -1.61
N GLU A 384 12.26 16.66 -0.94
CA GLU A 384 10.81 16.67 -1.06
C GLU A 384 10.38 17.02 -2.49
N LEU A 385 9.17 16.63 -2.87
CA LEU A 385 8.65 16.88 -4.22
C LEU A 385 8.73 18.37 -4.60
N GLU A 386 8.40 19.27 -3.67
CA GLU A 386 8.43 20.71 -3.88
C GLU A 386 9.87 21.26 -3.93
N GLU A 387 10.80 20.70 -3.15
CA GLU A 387 12.22 21.07 -3.24
C GLU A 387 12.80 20.66 -4.60
N MET A 388 12.41 19.49 -5.13
CA MET A 388 12.77 19.10 -6.50
C MET A 388 12.19 20.06 -7.53
N LYS A 389 10.95 20.52 -7.34
CA LYS A 389 10.34 21.52 -8.22
C LYS A 389 11.13 22.82 -8.22
N GLN A 390 11.44 23.33 -7.03
CA GLN A 390 12.22 24.55 -6.84
C GLN A 390 13.64 24.40 -7.39
N MET A 391 14.23 23.21 -7.30
CA MET A 391 15.52 22.91 -7.94
C MET A 391 15.40 23.06 -9.45
N MET A 392 14.38 22.46 -10.06
CA MET A 392 14.15 22.51 -11.51
C MET A 392 13.78 23.89 -12.01
N THR A 393 13.02 24.70 -11.28
CA THR A 393 12.69 26.08 -11.68
C THR A 393 13.82 27.08 -11.43
N GLY A 394 14.86 26.69 -10.67
CA GLY A 394 15.94 27.58 -10.22
C GLY A 394 15.52 28.53 -9.09
N GLU A 395 14.35 28.29 -8.47
CA GLU A 395 13.82 29.07 -7.35
C GLU A 395 14.42 28.67 -6.00
N TRP A 396 14.87 27.42 -5.87
CA TRP A 396 15.70 27.03 -4.74
C TRP A 396 17.02 27.80 -4.87
N ASN A 397 17.64 28.24 -3.77
CA ASN A 397 18.91 28.96 -3.77
C ASN A 397 20.05 28.09 -4.36
N VAL A 398 20.06 27.92 -5.69
CA VAL A 398 20.96 27.09 -6.49
C VAL A 398 22.42 27.53 -6.32
N SER A 399 22.64 28.73 -5.77
CA SER A 399 23.96 29.26 -5.44
C SER A 399 24.64 28.58 -4.24
N ASP A 400 23.91 27.92 -3.33
CA ASP A 400 24.52 27.23 -2.18
C ASP A 400 24.49 25.70 -2.35
N ARG A 401 25.36 25.21 -3.23
CA ARG A 401 25.50 23.76 -3.50
C ARG A 401 25.95 22.97 -2.27
N SER A 402 26.70 23.60 -1.37
CA SER A 402 27.16 22.95 -0.13
C SER A 402 25.96 22.58 0.74
N ALA A 403 25.02 23.52 0.92
CA ALA A 403 23.79 23.25 1.67
C ALA A 403 22.92 22.18 1.02
N ILE A 404 22.84 22.16 -0.33
CA ILE A 404 22.09 21.13 -1.06
C ILE A 404 22.69 19.73 -0.81
N HIS A 405 24.01 19.60 -0.85
CA HIS A 405 24.71 18.33 -0.60
C HIS A 405 24.61 17.88 0.86
N GLU A 406 24.78 18.80 1.81
CA GLU A 406 24.63 18.54 3.25
C GLU A 406 23.21 18.05 3.56
N THR A 407 22.18 18.69 2.99
CA THR A 407 20.78 18.27 3.14
C THR A 407 20.56 16.82 2.70
N ALA A 408 21.10 16.42 1.55
CA ALA A 408 20.98 15.03 1.09
C ALA A 408 21.70 14.05 2.02
N SER A 409 22.91 14.39 2.48
CA SER A 409 23.69 13.54 3.40
C SER A 409 22.95 13.32 4.72
N GLU A 410 22.47 14.39 5.36
CA GLU A 410 21.71 14.31 6.61
C GLU A 410 20.45 13.44 6.46
N ARG A 411 19.75 13.58 5.33
CA ARG A 411 18.51 12.85 5.06
C ARG A 411 18.75 11.39 4.72
N GLN A 412 19.88 11.05 4.10
CA GLN A 412 20.33 9.67 3.93
C GLN A 412 20.60 9.00 5.27
N GLU A 413 21.31 9.69 6.17
CA GLU A 413 21.56 9.19 7.52
C GLU A 413 20.27 8.97 8.30
N HIS A 414 19.35 9.94 8.27
CA HIS A 414 18.02 9.79 8.88
C HIS A 414 17.24 8.62 8.29
N TYR A 415 17.21 8.48 6.97
CA TYR A 415 16.51 7.39 6.30
C TYR A 415 17.07 6.03 6.72
N ALA A 416 18.40 5.88 6.75
CA ALA A 416 19.05 4.65 7.20
C ALA A 416 18.69 4.30 8.66
N GLN A 417 18.68 5.30 9.55
CA GLN A 417 18.26 5.13 10.95
C GLN A 417 16.77 4.73 11.03
N TRP A 418 15.91 5.41 10.27
CA TRP A 418 14.48 5.14 10.28
C TRP A 418 14.14 3.76 9.73
N GLN A 419 14.89 3.22 8.77
CA GLN A 419 14.65 1.86 8.28
C GLN A 419 14.82 0.81 9.38
N GLN A 420 15.67 1.06 10.37
CA GLN A 420 15.94 0.14 11.48
C GLN A 420 14.96 0.32 12.66
N ALA A 421 14.22 1.43 12.71
CA ALA A 421 13.30 1.74 13.80
C ALA A 421 12.05 0.84 13.77
N VAL A 422 11.59 0.44 14.96
CA VAL A 422 10.30 -0.24 15.14
C VAL A 422 9.22 0.81 15.39
N PRO A 423 8.33 1.07 14.42
CA PRO A 423 7.36 2.15 14.52
C PRO A 423 6.21 1.78 15.46
N ALA A 424 5.57 2.80 16.02
CA ALA A 424 4.27 2.64 16.67
C ALA A 424 3.18 2.33 15.63
N GLY A 425 2.19 1.52 16.00
CA GLY A 425 1.05 1.25 15.11
C GLY A 425 0.10 2.46 15.02
N PHE A 426 0.01 3.20 16.13
CA PHE A 426 -0.84 4.39 16.26
C PHE A 426 -0.13 5.48 17.06
N ILE A 427 -0.52 6.74 16.82
CA ILE A 427 -0.17 7.89 17.66
C ILE A 427 -1.46 8.56 18.10
N TRP A 428 -1.71 8.68 19.40
CA TRP A 428 -2.87 9.40 19.94
C TRP A 428 -2.43 10.72 20.55
N GLY A 429 -2.89 11.83 19.95
CA GLY A 429 -2.32 13.14 20.23
C GLY A 429 -0.84 13.13 19.83
N GLU A 430 0.04 13.13 20.82
CA GLU A 430 1.50 13.02 20.63
C GLU A 430 2.07 11.73 21.24
N ARG A 431 1.24 10.83 21.79
CA ARG A 431 1.71 9.60 22.44
C ARG A 431 1.71 8.41 21.47
N PRO A 432 2.85 7.70 21.32
CA PRO A 432 2.89 6.47 20.55
C PRO A 432 2.18 5.32 21.28
N MET A 433 1.50 4.49 20.51
CA MET A 433 0.76 3.31 20.96
C MET A 433 1.17 2.06 20.19
N GLN A 434 1.32 0.96 20.92
CA GLN A 434 1.57 -0.38 20.35
C GLN A 434 0.57 -1.39 20.90
N ALA A 435 0.25 -2.41 20.10
CA ALA A 435 -0.54 -3.54 20.58
C ALA A 435 0.28 -4.29 21.65
N THR A 436 -0.36 -4.63 22.77
CA THR A 436 0.32 -5.29 23.90
C THR A 436 0.70 -6.74 23.60
N ARG A 437 0.02 -7.38 22.65
CA ARG A 437 0.36 -8.71 22.14
C ARG A 437 1.06 -8.59 20.79
N ARG A 438 2.23 -9.21 20.68
CA ARG A 438 3.02 -9.33 19.44
C ARG A 438 2.80 -10.71 18.81
N GLY A 439 2.80 -10.74 17.48
CA GLY A 439 2.60 -11.95 16.70
C GLY A 439 1.12 -12.22 16.39
N VAL A 440 0.82 -12.46 15.12
CA VAL A 440 -0.49 -12.88 14.63
C VAL A 440 -0.29 -14.25 13.99
N PRO A 441 -1.09 -15.28 14.35
CA PRO A 441 -1.15 -16.52 13.60
C PRO A 441 -1.45 -16.23 12.12
N ALA A 442 -0.45 -16.41 11.24
CA ALA A 442 -0.61 -16.16 9.81
C ALA A 442 -1.01 -17.43 9.04
N ALA A 443 -0.57 -18.60 9.51
CA ALA A 443 -0.96 -19.90 8.99
C ALA A 443 -1.06 -20.89 10.14
N ALA A 444 -2.00 -21.83 10.05
CA ALA A 444 -2.08 -22.95 10.98
C ALA A 444 -0.99 -23.97 10.65
N GLY A 445 -0.17 -24.33 11.65
CA GLY A 445 0.87 -25.35 11.48
C GLY A 445 2.05 -25.14 12.44
N HIS A 446 2.92 -26.15 12.50
CA HIS A 446 4.22 -26.07 13.16
C HIS A 446 5.27 -26.57 12.18
N ALA A 447 6.34 -25.81 12.00
CA ALA A 447 7.45 -26.18 11.14
C ALA A 447 8.76 -25.94 11.90
N SER A 448 9.74 -26.81 11.66
CA SER A 448 11.12 -26.67 12.10
C SER A 448 12.06 -26.95 10.93
N GLY A 449 13.13 -26.17 10.84
CA GLY A 449 14.10 -26.22 9.74
C GLY A 449 15.15 -25.12 9.89
N PRO A 450 16.20 -25.12 9.05
CA PRO A 450 17.13 -24.00 8.98
C PRO A 450 16.39 -22.72 8.55
N VAL A 451 16.79 -21.58 9.14
CA VAL A 451 16.28 -20.24 8.81
C VAL A 451 16.97 -19.70 7.58
#